data_AF-A0A8I3X127-F1
#
_entry.id   AF-A0A8I3X127-F1
#
_cell.length_a   1.000
_cell.length_b   1.000
_cell.length_c   1.000
_cell.angle_alpha   90.00
_cell.angle_beta   90.00
_cell.angle_gamma   90.00
#
_symmetry.space_group_name_H-M   'P 1'
#
loop_
_entity.id
_entity.type
_entity.pdbx_description
1 polymer ?
#
loop_
_entity_poly.entity_id
_entity_poly.type
_entity_poly.pdbx_seq_one_letter_code
_entity_poly.pdbx_strand_id
1 'polypeptide(L)'
;MLCGLPAKRASRRPGRWHTAGQAVPCVFVCGNSLLIKHFSRTGIQLSKVTTFMAGPLSRAAAFVQRHRTGLLAGSCAGLFGVQISYHLFPDPVIQWLYQYWPQGQPALLPPQLQNLFEEVLQDMGIPSGHCYKSFTTFTFQPVSAGFPRLPAGAVVGIPASFLGNVVINNGHPVVIHGQSVDWQTPAGARLRAALTLSHEAQKFALAREVMYLESSTAALQALLAPAYLAGTCGLSVGAKYALGLYGSPMNLRAAFSLLVAVAGFVAYALSKDSLTHTLEAWLDRRTASISATYARGGVEFYEKVLSGNLALRSLLGKRGEELYTPSGNIIPRHWFRIKHLPYTTRRDSLLQMWRVMLSSGRS
;
A
#
# COMPACT_ATOMS: atom_id res chain seq x y z
N MET A 1 -2.05 -7.13 -0.37
CA MET A 1 -3.09 -8.17 -0.32
C MET A 1 -4.40 -7.50 0.11
N LEU A 2 -5.41 -7.48 -0.75
CA LEU A 2 -6.79 -7.13 -0.39
C LEU A 2 -7.64 -8.27 -0.95
N CYS A 3 -8.12 -9.16 -0.08
CA CYS A 3 -9.09 -10.17 -0.43
C CYS A 3 -10.48 -9.58 -0.24
N GLY A 4 -11.26 -9.58 -1.32
CA GLY A 4 -12.65 -9.14 -1.32
C GLY A 4 -13.54 -10.08 -0.52
N LEU A 5 -14.53 -9.47 0.13
CA LEU A 5 -15.65 -10.12 0.79
C LEU A 5 -16.43 -11.03 -0.19
N PRO A 6 -17.04 -12.13 0.27
CA PRO A 6 -17.84 -13.00 -0.59
C PRO A 6 -19.20 -12.36 -0.89
N ALA A 7 -19.48 -12.13 -2.18
CA ALA A 7 -20.81 -11.77 -2.65
C ALA A 7 -21.77 -12.96 -2.47
N LYS A 8 -22.90 -12.72 -1.79
CA LYS A 8 -24.02 -13.66 -1.68
C LYS A 8 -24.55 -14.02 -3.07
N ARG A 9 -24.51 -15.32 -3.38
CA ARG A 9 -25.10 -15.92 -4.59
C ARG A 9 -26.61 -16.06 -4.38
N ALA A 10 -27.41 -15.24 -5.07
CA ALA A 10 -28.86 -15.43 -5.18
C ALA A 10 -29.17 -16.11 -6.52
N SER A 11 -29.77 -17.30 -6.44
CA SER A 11 -30.35 -18.01 -7.58
C SER A 11 -31.74 -17.44 -7.87
N ARG A 12 -32.07 -17.23 -9.15
CA ARG A 12 -33.43 -17.40 -9.71
C ARG A 12 -33.37 -17.36 -11.26
N ARG A 13 -34.24 -18.19 -11.84
CA ARG A 13 -34.31 -18.69 -13.23
C ARG A 13 -34.80 -17.66 -14.28
N PRO A 14 -34.70 -17.98 -15.59
CA PRO A 14 -34.91 -17.02 -16.69
C PRO A 14 -36.35 -16.99 -17.21
N GLY A 15 -36.76 -15.86 -17.78
CA GLY A 15 -38.01 -15.66 -18.52
C GLY A 15 -37.75 -14.81 -19.77
N ARG A 16 -38.29 -15.29 -20.89
CA ARG A 16 -38.02 -14.97 -22.30
C ARG A 16 -39.24 -14.29 -22.92
N TRP A 17 -39.11 -13.20 -23.69
CA TRP A 17 -39.97 -12.74 -24.83
C TRP A 17 -39.14 -11.71 -25.65
N HIS A 18 -38.67 -11.96 -26.89
CA HIS A 18 -39.33 -11.85 -28.22
C HIS A 18 -39.95 -10.47 -28.49
N THR A 19 -39.84 -9.77 -29.63
CA THR A 19 -39.03 -9.74 -30.88
C THR A 19 -39.52 -8.51 -31.71
N ALA A 20 -38.81 -8.20 -32.80
CA ALA A 20 -39.18 -7.36 -33.97
C ALA A 20 -38.63 -5.91 -33.94
N GLY A 21 -37.92 -5.39 -34.94
CA GLY A 21 -37.64 -5.88 -36.30
C GLY A 21 -38.05 -4.84 -37.34
N GLN A 22 -37.14 -4.57 -38.30
CA GLN A 22 -37.32 -3.87 -39.58
C GLN A 22 -37.39 -2.33 -39.55
N ALA A 23 -36.95 -1.57 -40.56
CA ALA A 23 -36.07 -1.76 -41.72
C ALA A 23 -35.83 -0.37 -42.34
N VAL A 24 -34.76 -0.23 -43.10
CA VAL A 24 -34.33 0.94 -43.89
C VAL A 24 -35.24 1.11 -45.14
N PRO A 25 -35.35 2.32 -45.74
CA PRO A 25 -34.64 2.52 -47.02
C PRO A 25 -34.06 3.93 -47.24
N CYS A 26 -33.01 3.96 -48.07
CA CYS A 26 -32.39 5.13 -48.70
C CYS A 26 -33.25 5.71 -49.83
N VAL A 27 -33.16 7.03 -50.08
CA VAL A 27 -33.37 7.67 -51.39
C VAL A 27 -32.38 8.82 -51.58
N PHE A 28 -31.90 8.95 -52.83
CA PHE A 28 -30.82 9.78 -53.35
C PHE A 28 -31.36 11.05 -54.05
N VAL A 29 -30.60 12.16 -53.97
CA VAL A 29 -30.28 13.15 -55.04
C VAL A 29 -31.11 14.42 -55.35
N CYS A 30 -30.33 15.53 -55.42
CA CYS A 30 -30.38 16.78 -56.21
C CYS A 30 -31.25 17.98 -55.81
N GLY A 31 -30.62 19.17 -55.84
CA GLY A 31 -31.30 20.43 -56.16
C GLY A 31 -30.71 21.68 -55.51
N ASN A 32 -29.98 22.48 -56.30
CA ASN A 32 -29.26 23.71 -55.93
C ASN A 32 -30.12 24.89 -55.44
N SER A 33 -29.47 25.73 -54.63
CA SER A 33 -29.53 27.21 -54.58
C SER A 33 -30.89 27.92 -54.46
N LEU A 34 -31.17 28.51 -53.29
CA LEU A 34 -31.38 29.96 -53.09
C LEU A 34 -31.89 30.24 -51.65
N LEU A 35 -31.10 30.92 -50.82
CA LEU A 35 -31.48 32.16 -50.11
C LEU A 35 -30.50 32.43 -48.96
N ILE A 36 -29.54 33.30 -49.24
CA ILE A 36 -28.91 34.14 -48.21
C ILE A 36 -29.99 35.15 -47.77
N LYS A 37 -30.51 34.97 -46.55
CA LYS A 37 -30.97 36.04 -45.62
C LYS A 37 -31.76 35.39 -44.49
N HIS A 38 -31.06 35.00 -43.41
CA HIS A 38 -31.49 35.08 -42.00
C HIS A 38 -30.64 34.14 -41.14
N PHE A 39 -29.38 34.51 -40.88
CA PHE A 39 -28.61 33.92 -39.78
C PHE A 39 -27.84 35.02 -39.03
N SER A 40 -28.61 35.88 -38.37
CA SER A 40 -28.12 36.77 -37.31
C SER A 40 -28.95 36.53 -36.05
N ARG A 41 -28.90 35.30 -35.52
CA ARG A 41 -29.55 34.95 -34.24
C ARG A 41 -29.01 33.71 -33.53
N THR A 42 -27.75 33.35 -33.74
CA THR A 42 -27.05 32.26 -33.02
C THR A 42 -25.76 32.71 -32.34
N GLY A 43 -25.58 34.02 -32.09
CA GLY A 43 -24.48 34.54 -31.26
C GLY A 43 -24.79 34.63 -29.76
N ILE A 44 -26.05 34.44 -29.35
CA ILE A 44 -26.51 34.78 -27.98
C ILE A 44 -26.57 33.56 -27.04
N GLN A 45 -26.50 32.34 -27.57
CA GLN A 45 -26.57 31.12 -26.73
C GLN A 45 -25.20 30.56 -26.31
N LEU A 46 -24.11 30.84 -27.04
CA LEU A 46 -22.76 30.46 -26.59
C LEU A 46 -22.17 31.41 -25.54
N SER A 47 -22.61 32.67 -25.50
CA SER A 47 -22.18 33.65 -24.48
C SER A 47 -22.85 33.41 -23.13
N LYS A 48 -24.11 32.94 -23.10
CA LYS A 48 -24.82 32.68 -21.83
C LYS A 48 -24.28 31.48 -21.07
N VAL A 49 -23.82 30.43 -21.76
CA VAL A 49 -23.21 29.24 -21.12
C VAL A 49 -21.81 29.55 -20.57
N THR A 50 -21.03 30.37 -21.26
CA THR A 50 -19.71 30.85 -20.78
C THR A 50 -19.84 31.82 -19.60
N THR A 51 -20.90 32.64 -19.56
CA THR A 51 -21.13 33.60 -18.46
C THR A 51 -21.66 32.92 -17.18
N PHE A 52 -22.43 31.82 -17.31
CA PHE A 52 -22.99 31.10 -16.14
C PHE A 52 -21.93 30.29 -15.37
N MET A 53 -20.92 29.76 -16.05
CA MET A 53 -19.78 29.04 -15.44
C MET A 53 -18.68 29.98 -14.91
N ALA A 54 -18.56 31.20 -15.44
CA ALA A 54 -17.54 32.18 -15.03
C ALA A 54 -17.78 32.77 -13.63
N GLY A 55 -19.04 32.93 -13.21
CA GLY A 55 -19.40 33.48 -11.90
C GLY A 55 -18.95 32.59 -10.72
N PRO A 56 -19.27 31.28 -10.71
CA PRO A 56 -18.82 30.37 -9.67
C PRO A 56 -17.30 30.17 -9.65
N LEU A 57 -16.65 30.07 -10.82
CA LEU A 57 -15.20 29.88 -10.93
C LEU A 57 -14.41 31.12 -10.47
N SER A 58 -14.88 32.32 -10.79
CA SER A 58 -14.25 33.57 -10.31
C SER A 58 -14.39 33.76 -8.80
N ARG A 59 -15.56 33.42 -8.23
CA ARG A 59 -15.77 33.39 -6.77
C ARG A 59 -14.88 32.37 -6.09
N ALA A 60 -14.74 31.18 -6.66
CA ALA A 60 -13.83 30.15 -6.16
C ALA A 60 -12.36 30.61 -6.23
N ALA A 61 -11.94 31.24 -7.34
CA ALA A 61 -10.59 31.77 -7.49
C ALA A 61 -10.30 32.89 -6.46
N ALA A 62 -11.24 33.80 -6.24
CA ALA A 62 -11.13 34.86 -5.23
C ALA A 62 -11.05 34.29 -3.80
N PHE A 63 -11.85 33.26 -3.50
CA PHE A 63 -11.79 32.55 -2.23
C PHE A 63 -10.44 31.87 -2.02
N VAL A 64 -9.92 31.15 -3.03
CA VAL A 64 -8.62 30.48 -2.98
C VAL A 64 -7.48 31.48 -2.78
N GLN A 65 -7.54 32.65 -3.44
CA GLN A 65 -6.55 33.72 -3.23
C GLN A 65 -6.61 34.27 -1.81
N ARG A 66 -7.81 34.53 -1.28
CA ARG A 66 -8.00 35.09 0.07
C ARG A 66 -7.59 34.12 1.18
N HIS A 67 -7.83 32.83 1.01
CA HIS A 67 -7.60 31.80 2.04
C HIS A 67 -6.43 30.86 1.73
N ARG A 68 -5.50 31.27 0.88
CA ARG A 68 -4.41 30.42 0.36
C ARG A 68 -3.62 29.69 1.46
N THR A 69 -3.20 30.41 2.50
CA THR A 69 -2.44 29.83 3.60
C THR A 69 -3.27 28.84 4.42
N GLY A 70 -4.54 29.16 4.66
CA GLY A 70 -5.48 28.27 5.36
C GLY A 70 -5.77 27.00 4.56
N LEU A 71 -5.93 27.11 3.24
CA LEU A 71 -6.12 25.95 2.35
C LEU A 71 -4.88 25.05 2.30
N LEU A 72 -3.68 25.64 2.25
CA LEU A 72 -2.44 24.88 2.30
C LEU A 72 -2.28 24.17 3.65
N ALA A 73 -2.47 24.89 4.76
CA ALA A 73 -2.40 24.31 6.10
C ALA A 73 -3.41 23.18 6.28
N GLY A 74 -4.67 23.39 5.86
CA GLY A 74 -5.72 22.37 5.89
C GLY A 74 -5.39 21.16 5.02
N SER A 75 -4.81 21.37 3.84
CA SER A 75 -4.39 20.27 2.95
C SER A 75 -3.24 19.47 3.54
N CYS A 76 -2.23 20.13 4.12
CA CYS A 76 -1.12 19.48 4.81
C CYS A 76 -1.60 18.68 6.03
N ALA A 77 -2.46 19.28 6.86
CA ALA A 77 -3.05 18.60 8.00
C ALA A 77 -3.92 17.41 7.58
N GLY A 78 -4.70 17.54 6.50
CA GLY A 78 -5.49 16.46 5.93
C GLY A 78 -4.63 15.32 5.40
N LEU A 79 -3.58 15.61 4.62
CA LEU A 79 -2.65 14.59 4.10
C LEU A 79 -1.94 13.84 5.23
N PHE A 80 -1.47 14.57 6.25
CA PHE A 80 -0.85 13.98 7.43
C PHE A 80 -1.86 13.10 8.19
N GLY A 81 -3.04 13.65 8.48
CA GLY A 81 -4.12 12.99 9.20
C GLY A 81 -4.55 11.69 8.54
N VAL A 82 -4.77 11.69 7.22
CA VAL A 82 -5.13 10.48 6.46
C VAL A 82 -4.04 9.42 6.57
N GLN A 83 -2.76 9.79 6.40
CA GLN A 83 -1.66 8.82 6.46
C GLN A 83 -1.41 8.26 7.87
N ILE A 84 -1.62 9.06 8.91
CA ILE A 84 -1.36 8.64 10.30
C ILE A 84 -2.58 7.99 10.97
N SER A 85 -3.78 8.17 10.41
CA SER A 85 -5.06 7.78 11.02
C SER A 85 -5.10 6.33 11.52
N TYR A 86 -4.67 5.38 10.69
CA TYR A 86 -4.67 3.95 11.04
C TYR A 86 -3.58 3.57 12.05
N HIS A 87 -2.59 4.44 12.27
CA HIS A 87 -1.60 4.29 13.33
C HIS A 87 -2.01 4.99 14.63
N LEU A 88 -2.89 6.00 14.59
CA LEU A 88 -3.43 6.61 15.80
C LEU A 88 -4.55 5.76 16.43
N PHE A 89 -5.31 5.05 15.59
CA PHE A 89 -6.41 4.18 16.01
C PHE A 89 -6.23 2.75 15.44
N PRO A 90 -5.16 2.03 15.84
CA PRO A 90 -4.88 0.71 15.29
C PRO A 90 -5.91 -0.33 15.75
N ASP A 91 -6.42 -0.20 16.97
CA ASP A 91 -7.48 -1.04 17.54
C ASP A 91 -8.84 -0.30 17.47
N PRO A 92 -9.92 -0.89 16.91
CA PRO A 92 -10.04 -2.24 16.35
C PRO A 92 -9.79 -2.34 14.85
N VAL A 93 -9.37 -1.27 14.17
CA VAL A 93 -9.33 -1.20 12.69
C VAL A 93 -8.45 -2.30 12.09
N ILE A 94 -7.22 -2.45 12.57
CA ILE A 94 -6.24 -3.39 12.04
C ILE A 94 -6.62 -4.83 12.39
N GLN A 95 -7.09 -5.05 13.62
CA GLN A 95 -7.59 -6.35 14.02
C GLN A 95 -8.78 -6.74 13.13
N TRP A 96 -9.77 -5.87 12.95
CA TRP A 96 -10.92 -6.15 12.08
C TRP A 96 -10.52 -6.49 10.63
N LEU A 97 -9.53 -5.78 10.07
CA LEU A 97 -9.06 -6.02 8.70
C LEU A 97 -8.25 -7.31 8.52
N TYR A 98 -7.50 -7.74 9.54
CA TYR A 98 -6.49 -8.80 9.41
C TYR A 98 -6.72 -10.02 10.30
N GLN A 99 -7.69 -9.99 11.21
CA GLN A 99 -8.00 -11.07 12.13
C GLN A 99 -8.20 -12.39 11.38
N TYR A 100 -7.65 -13.47 11.93
CA TYR A 100 -7.89 -14.81 11.44
C TYR A 100 -9.26 -15.30 11.94
N TRP A 101 -10.11 -15.77 11.02
CA TRP A 101 -11.47 -16.23 11.31
C TRP A 101 -11.68 -17.69 10.92
N PRO A 102 -11.07 -18.66 11.61
CA PRO A 102 -11.37 -20.07 11.38
C PRO A 102 -12.85 -20.31 11.70
N GLN A 103 -13.57 -20.94 10.77
CA GLN A 103 -14.98 -21.31 10.94
C GLN A 103 -15.93 -20.13 11.23
N GLY A 104 -15.55 -18.92 10.80
CA GLY A 104 -16.38 -17.72 10.98
C GLY A 104 -16.36 -17.13 12.40
N GLN A 105 -15.46 -17.59 13.26
CA GLN A 105 -15.22 -17.04 14.61
C GLN A 105 -13.81 -16.45 14.71
N PRO A 106 -13.60 -15.37 15.48
CA PRO A 106 -12.28 -14.78 15.60
C PRO A 106 -11.35 -15.73 16.38
N ALA A 107 -10.21 -16.09 15.79
CA ALA A 107 -9.23 -16.92 16.46
C ALA A 107 -8.66 -16.20 17.68
N LEU A 108 -8.69 -16.89 18.83
CA LEU A 108 -7.91 -16.51 19.99
C LEU A 108 -6.41 -16.61 19.67
N LEU A 109 -5.60 -15.80 20.34
CA LEU A 109 -4.15 -15.90 20.25
C LEU A 109 -3.68 -17.16 21.01
N PRO A 110 -3.10 -18.17 20.35
CA PRO A 110 -2.64 -19.37 21.04
C PRO A 110 -1.44 -19.05 21.95
N PRO A 111 -1.30 -19.74 23.10
CA PRO A 111 -0.20 -19.49 24.04
C PRO A 111 1.18 -19.58 23.41
N GLN A 112 1.36 -20.44 22.41
CA GLN A 112 2.62 -20.57 21.67
C GLN A 112 3.01 -19.27 20.95
N LEU A 113 2.05 -18.60 20.28
CA LEU A 113 2.32 -17.33 19.59
C LEU A 113 2.46 -16.17 20.58
N GLN A 114 1.74 -16.21 21.70
CA GLN A 114 1.89 -15.24 22.77
C GLN A 114 3.29 -15.31 23.39
N ASN A 115 3.75 -16.51 23.77
CA ASN A 115 5.07 -16.72 24.35
C ASN A 115 6.19 -16.29 23.38
N LEU A 116 6.06 -16.64 22.09
CA LEU A 116 6.99 -16.18 21.06
C LEU A 116 7.07 -14.65 20.99
N PHE A 117 5.92 -13.97 21.07
CA PHE A 117 5.89 -12.52 21.04
C PHE A 117 6.50 -11.90 22.30
N GLU A 118 6.20 -12.44 23.48
CA GLU A 118 6.80 -12.02 24.75
C GLU A 118 8.33 -12.19 24.73
N GLU A 119 8.83 -13.33 24.22
CA GLU A 119 10.26 -13.58 24.05
C GLU A 119 10.92 -12.53 23.15
N VAL A 120 10.26 -12.15 22.05
CA VAL A 120 10.75 -11.08 21.16
C VAL A 120 10.80 -9.73 21.87
N LEU A 121 9.77 -9.38 22.66
CA LEU A 121 9.77 -8.12 23.43
C LEU A 121 10.89 -8.10 24.48
N GLN A 122 11.16 -9.24 25.12
CA GLN A 122 12.24 -9.40 26.10
C GLN A 122 13.62 -9.25 25.44
N ASP A 123 13.88 -9.97 24.34
CA ASP A 123 15.14 -9.90 23.59
C ASP A 123 15.45 -8.49 23.09
N MET A 124 14.42 -7.72 22.77
CA MET A 124 14.53 -6.35 22.28
C MET A 124 14.66 -5.32 23.41
N GLY A 125 14.55 -5.73 24.67
CA GLY A 125 14.62 -4.85 25.83
C GLY A 125 13.51 -3.80 25.86
N ILE A 126 12.30 -4.16 25.44
CA ILE A 126 11.18 -3.22 25.36
C ILE A 126 10.76 -2.75 26.77
N PRO A 127 10.64 -1.42 27.00
CA PRO A 127 10.22 -0.90 28.30
C PRO A 127 8.80 -1.32 28.68
N SER A 128 8.55 -1.58 29.97
CA SER A 128 7.22 -1.95 30.50
C SER A 128 6.13 -0.90 30.32
N GLY A 129 6.51 0.36 30.10
CA GLY A 129 5.58 1.45 29.82
C GLY A 129 4.99 1.45 28.40
N HIS A 130 5.46 0.56 27.53
CA HIS A 130 4.99 0.46 26.15
C HIS A 130 3.82 -0.52 26.05
N CYS A 131 2.74 -0.10 25.37
CA CYS A 131 1.52 -0.89 25.24
C CYS A 131 1.47 -1.64 23.90
N TYR A 132 1.43 -2.98 23.98
CA TYR A 132 1.25 -3.85 22.82
C TYR A 132 0.02 -4.74 22.98
N LYS A 133 -0.68 -4.96 21.86
CA LYS A 133 -1.75 -5.95 21.72
C LYS A 133 -1.40 -6.88 20.57
N SER A 134 -1.37 -8.19 20.82
CA SER A 134 -1.14 -9.18 19.78
C SER A 134 -2.43 -9.93 19.44
N PHE A 135 -2.60 -10.27 18.16
CA PHE A 135 -3.73 -11.05 17.68
C PHE A 135 -3.31 -12.00 16.55
N THR A 136 -4.10 -13.03 16.27
CA THR A 136 -3.81 -13.97 15.18
C THR A 136 -4.28 -13.39 13.85
N THR A 137 -3.39 -13.25 12.87
CA THR A 137 -3.73 -12.77 11.50
C THR A 137 -3.81 -13.92 10.49
N PHE A 138 -4.65 -13.75 9.45
CA PHE A 138 -4.73 -14.67 8.32
C PHE A 138 -3.60 -14.51 7.30
N THR A 139 -2.82 -13.42 7.39
CA THR A 139 -1.70 -13.15 6.49
C THR A 139 -0.53 -14.09 6.76
N PHE A 140 0.28 -14.38 5.74
CA PHE A 140 1.49 -15.20 5.90
C PHE A 140 2.69 -14.45 6.50
N GLN A 141 2.61 -13.12 6.54
CA GLN A 141 3.61 -12.25 7.14
C GLN A 141 2.96 -11.47 8.30
N PRO A 142 3.73 -11.15 9.35
CA PRO A 142 3.25 -10.30 10.42
C PRO A 142 2.79 -8.93 9.90
N VAL A 143 1.82 -8.34 10.57
CA VAL A 143 1.33 -6.99 10.30
C VAL A 143 1.37 -6.18 11.58
N SER A 144 1.65 -4.90 11.48
CA SER A 144 1.69 -4.04 12.66
C SER A 144 1.19 -2.64 12.36
N ALA A 145 0.62 -1.99 13.39
CA ALA A 145 0.31 -0.58 13.37
C ALA A 145 0.19 -0.04 14.79
N GLY A 146 0.54 1.22 14.98
CA GLY A 146 0.30 1.94 16.21
C GLY A 146 1.53 2.67 16.68
N PHE A 147 1.43 3.22 17.89
CA PHE A 147 2.54 3.83 18.59
C PHE A 147 2.58 3.27 20.01
N PRO A 148 3.54 2.39 20.33
CA PRO A 148 3.55 1.69 21.62
C PRO A 148 3.73 2.65 22.81
N ARG A 149 4.27 3.85 22.57
CA ARG A 149 4.46 4.92 23.56
C ARG A 149 3.21 5.75 23.85
N LEU A 150 2.17 5.62 23.03
CA LEU A 150 0.92 6.36 23.20
C LEU A 150 -0.11 5.51 23.95
N PRO A 151 -1.11 6.13 24.61
CA PRO A 151 -2.17 5.40 25.30
C PRO A 151 -2.98 4.45 24.42
N ALA A 152 -3.11 4.76 23.11
CA ALA A 152 -3.75 3.87 22.14
C ALA A 152 -2.93 2.59 21.86
N GLY A 153 -1.64 2.60 22.21
CA GLY A 153 -0.72 1.48 22.06
C GLY A 153 -0.41 1.13 20.60
N ALA A 154 0.13 -0.07 20.44
CA ALA A 154 0.36 -0.69 19.14
C ALA A 154 -0.21 -2.10 19.07
N VAL A 155 -0.58 -2.51 17.86
CA VAL A 155 -1.16 -3.82 17.59
C VAL A 155 -0.25 -4.58 16.63
N VAL A 156 -0.01 -5.87 16.93
CA VAL A 156 0.80 -6.79 16.12
C VAL A 156 -0.03 -8.03 15.77
N GLY A 157 -0.30 -8.22 14.48
CA GLY A 157 -0.91 -9.43 13.94
C GLY A 157 0.15 -10.50 13.69
N ILE A 158 0.05 -11.62 14.37
CA ILE A 158 0.95 -12.78 14.27
C ILE A 158 0.34 -13.84 13.35
N PRO A 159 1.00 -14.24 12.26
CA PRO A 159 0.46 -15.20 11.31
C PRO A 159 0.04 -16.52 11.96
N ALA A 160 -1.18 -16.98 11.67
CA ALA A 160 -1.61 -18.31 12.07
C ALA A 160 -0.66 -19.40 11.52
N SER A 161 -0.01 -19.15 10.37
CA SER A 161 0.96 -20.07 9.76
C SER A 161 2.20 -20.33 10.62
N PHE A 162 2.49 -19.52 11.64
CA PHE A 162 3.63 -19.75 12.55
C PHE A 162 3.42 -20.97 13.44
N LEU A 163 2.17 -21.40 13.62
CA LEU A 163 1.80 -22.68 14.24
C LEU A 163 2.13 -23.89 13.33
N GLY A 164 2.65 -23.63 12.12
CA GLY A 164 3.08 -24.63 11.15
C GLY A 164 1.95 -25.56 10.73
N ASN A 165 2.24 -26.86 10.80
CA ASN A 165 1.34 -27.92 10.33
C ASN A 165 0.00 -27.96 11.07
N VAL A 166 -0.11 -27.36 12.27
CA VAL A 166 -1.37 -27.34 13.02
C VAL A 166 -2.46 -26.62 12.24
N VAL A 167 -2.16 -25.48 11.59
CA VAL A 167 -3.17 -24.73 10.83
C VAL A 167 -3.42 -25.35 9.45
N ILE A 168 -2.40 -25.96 8.85
CA ILE A 168 -2.47 -26.51 7.49
C ILE A 168 -3.13 -27.91 7.47
N ASN A 169 -3.06 -28.66 8.56
CA ASN A 169 -3.64 -30.00 8.68
C ASN A 169 -5.08 -30.03 9.24
N ASN A 170 -5.65 -28.89 9.63
CA ASN A 170 -7.02 -28.81 10.15
C ASN A 170 -8.12 -29.03 9.09
N GLY A 171 -7.79 -29.58 7.92
CA GLY A 171 -8.75 -29.98 6.88
C GLY A 171 -9.47 -28.83 6.16
N HIS A 172 -9.14 -27.57 6.48
CA HIS A 172 -9.80 -26.42 5.88
C HIS A 172 -9.11 -26.00 4.56
N PRO A 173 -9.88 -25.76 3.49
CA PRO A 173 -9.32 -25.30 2.23
C PRO A 173 -8.77 -23.88 2.41
N VAL A 174 -7.45 -23.72 2.24
CA VAL A 174 -6.83 -22.40 2.20
C VAL A 174 -7.06 -21.80 0.82
N VAL A 175 -7.81 -20.70 0.76
CA VAL A 175 -8.15 -20.03 -0.49
C VAL A 175 -7.24 -18.84 -0.70
N ILE A 176 -6.48 -18.85 -1.79
CA ILE A 176 -5.60 -17.77 -2.21
C ILE A 176 -6.11 -17.23 -3.54
N HIS A 177 -6.45 -15.94 -3.58
CA HIS A 177 -6.99 -15.28 -4.78
C HIS A 177 -8.23 -15.98 -5.40
N GLY A 178 -9.04 -16.63 -4.57
CA GLY A 178 -10.24 -17.36 -4.99
C GLY A 178 -9.97 -18.80 -5.46
N GLN A 179 -8.73 -19.27 -5.40
CA GLN A 179 -8.35 -20.65 -5.71
C GLN A 179 -8.00 -21.39 -4.41
N SER A 180 -8.60 -22.55 -4.19
CA SER A 180 -8.21 -23.43 -3.08
C SER A 180 -6.84 -24.02 -3.38
N VAL A 181 -5.94 -23.97 -2.42
CA VAL A 181 -4.63 -24.62 -2.52
C VAL A 181 -4.80 -26.11 -2.30
N ASP A 182 -4.42 -26.90 -3.30
CA ASP A 182 -4.24 -28.34 -3.13
C ASP A 182 -2.84 -28.63 -2.60
N TRP A 183 -2.78 -29.03 -1.33
CA TRP A 183 -1.54 -29.33 -0.63
C TRP A 183 -0.82 -30.60 -1.12
N GLN A 184 -1.50 -31.47 -1.86
CA GLN A 184 -0.91 -32.70 -2.41
C GLN A 184 -0.12 -32.43 -3.70
N THR A 185 -0.36 -31.29 -4.34
CA THR A 185 0.42 -30.89 -5.52
C THR A 185 1.86 -30.52 -5.13
N PRO A 186 2.85 -30.69 -6.05
CA PRO A 186 4.22 -30.25 -5.79
C PRO A 186 4.32 -28.77 -5.42
N ALA A 187 3.46 -27.92 -6.01
CA ALA A 187 3.42 -26.50 -5.71
C ALA A 187 2.80 -26.21 -4.32
N GLY A 188 1.75 -26.95 -3.93
CA GLY A 188 1.17 -26.88 -2.59
C GLY A 188 2.13 -27.36 -1.50
N ALA A 189 2.87 -28.45 -1.74
CA ALA A 189 3.91 -28.93 -0.84
C ALA A 189 5.05 -27.91 -0.66
N ARG A 190 5.48 -27.25 -1.75
CA ARG A 190 6.45 -26.14 -1.68
C ARG A 190 5.92 -24.95 -0.89
N LEU A 191 4.66 -24.57 -1.09
CA LEU A 191 4.04 -23.49 -0.33
C LEU A 191 3.96 -23.84 1.16
N ARG A 192 3.54 -25.07 1.50
CA ARG A 192 3.53 -25.56 2.89
C ARG A 192 4.92 -25.46 3.52
N ALA A 193 5.94 -25.96 2.83
CA ALA A 193 7.32 -25.90 3.31
C ALA A 193 7.83 -24.45 3.48
N ALA A 194 7.38 -23.53 2.63
CA ALA A 194 7.71 -22.10 2.72
C ALA A 194 7.00 -21.40 3.89
N LEU A 195 5.80 -21.82 4.27
CA LEU A 195 5.06 -21.26 5.41
C LEU A 195 5.57 -21.79 6.76
N THR A 196 6.23 -22.95 6.77
CA THR A 196 6.89 -23.50 7.96
C THR A 196 8.24 -22.81 8.18
N LEU A 197 8.25 -21.85 9.10
CA LEU A 197 9.42 -21.10 9.56
C LEU A 197 10.02 -21.72 10.82
N SER A 198 11.35 -21.72 10.95
CA SER A 198 12.02 -21.98 12.23
C SER A 198 11.66 -20.96 13.30
N HIS A 199 11.95 -21.29 14.55
CA HIS A 199 11.70 -20.41 15.68
C HIS A 199 12.44 -19.07 15.53
N GLU A 200 13.70 -19.10 15.10
CA GLU A 200 14.56 -17.94 14.86
C GLU A 200 14.02 -17.06 13.73
N ALA A 201 13.50 -17.66 12.66
CA ALA A 201 12.88 -16.94 11.56
C ALA A 201 11.57 -16.26 11.98
N GLN A 202 10.77 -16.92 12.84
CA GLN A 202 9.57 -16.32 13.42
C GLN A 202 9.91 -15.15 14.35
N LYS A 203 10.92 -15.29 15.21
CA LYS A 203 11.44 -14.22 16.07
C LYS A 203 11.91 -13.02 15.25
N PHE A 204 12.69 -13.24 14.19
CA PHE A 204 13.12 -12.16 13.30
C PHE A 204 11.94 -11.43 12.66
N ALA A 205 10.96 -12.19 12.14
CA ALA A 205 9.80 -11.62 11.47
C ALA A 205 8.98 -10.69 12.41
N LEU A 206 8.79 -11.10 13.66
CA LEU A 206 8.10 -10.29 14.67
C LEU A 206 8.94 -9.11 15.17
N ALA A 207 10.22 -9.34 15.47
CA ALA A 207 11.11 -8.29 15.97
C ALA A 207 11.25 -7.14 14.96
N ARG A 208 11.24 -7.44 13.66
CA ARG A 208 11.24 -6.43 12.62
C ARG A 208 10.01 -5.51 12.68
N GLU A 209 8.83 -6.07 12.95
CA GLU A 209 7.60 -5.27 13.11
C GLU A 209 7.62 -4.47 14.41
N VAL A 210 8.13 -5.04 15.50
CA VAL A 210 8.32 -4.30 16.77
C VAL A 210 9.32 -3.15 16.57
N MET A 211 10.41 -3.36 15.83
CA MET A 211 11.36 -2.29 15.45
C MET A 211 10.72 -1.21 14.60
N TYR A 212 9.81 -1.57 13.69
CA TYR A 212 9.04 -0.61 12.91
C TYR A 212 8.16 0.28 13.81
N LEU A 213 7.47 -0.32 14.78
CA LEU A 213 6.64 0.40 15.76
C LEU A 213 7.47 1.31 16.68
N GLU A 214 8.61 0.82 17.17
CA GLU A 214 9.50 1.57 18.07
C GLU A 214 10.18 2.77 17.40
N SER A 215 10.49 2.65 16.11
CA SER A 215 11.24 3.66 15.37
C SER A 215 10.40 4.87 14.96
N SER A 216 9.09 4.88 15.22
CA SER A 216 8.16 5.96 14.80
C SER A 216 8.24 6.28 13.29
N THR A 217 8.69 5.32 12.48
CA THR A 217 8.93 5.47 11.03
C THR A 217 7.63 5.74 10.28
N ALA A 218 6.50 5.26 10.80
CA ALA A 218 5.16 5.63 10.37
C ALA A 218 4.94 7.15 10.35
N ALA A 219 5.33 7.86 11.41
CA ALA A 219 5.19 9.31 11.50
C ALA A 219 6.09 10.03 10.50
N LEU A 220 7.34 9.58 10.35
CA LEU A 220 8.28 10.10 9.34
C LEU A 220 7.72 9.94 7.92
N GLN A 221 7.17 8.76 7.63
CA GLN A 221 6.55 8.46 6.35
C GLN A 221 5.29 9.29 6.07
N ALA A 222 4.50 9.62 7.10
CA ALA A 222 3.31 10.44 7.01
C ALA A 222 3.62 11.93 6.77
N LEU A 223 4.77 12.42 7.28
CA LEU A 223 5.17 13.82 7.14
C LEU A 223 5.65 14.18 5.73
N LEU A 224 6.07 13.19 4.94
CA LEU A 224 6.69 13.42 3.64
C LEU A 224 5.74 14.11 2.64
N ALA A 225 4.48 13.69 2.55
CA ALA A 225 3.53 14.30 1.61
C ALA A 225 3.20 15.77 1.96
N PRO A 226 2.87 16.11 3.23
CA PRO A 226 2.75 17.51 3.66
C PRO A 226 3.99 18.35 3.39
N ALA A 227 5.19 17.82 3.69
CA ALA A 227 6.44 18.54 3.48
C ALA A 227 6.67 18.90 2.00
N TYR A 228 6.45 17.94 1.10
CA TYR A 228 6.59 18.18 -0.35
C TYR A 228 5.49 19.09 -0.89
N LEU A 229 4.25 18.99 -0.38
CA LEU A 229 3.17 19.91 -0.77
C LEU A 229 3.51 21.35 -0.39
N ALA A 230 3.89 21.58 0.87
CA ALA A 230 4.27 22.90 1.37
C ALA A 230 5.50 23.44 0.65
N GLY A 231 6.53 22.62 0.48
CA GLY A 231 7.75 22.97 -0.25
C GLY A 231 7.47 23.34 -1.70
N THR A 232 6.67 22.54 -2.42
CA THR A 232 6.29 22.82 -3.81
C THR A 232 5.49 24.10 -3.94
N CYS A 233 4.56 24.36 -3.01
CA CYS A 233 3.81 25.61 -2.96
C CYS A 233 4.72 26.82 -2.70
N GLY A 234 5.64 26.72 -1.73
CA GLY A 234 6.61 27.77 -1.41
C GLY A 234 7.55 28.07 -2.60
N LEU A 235 8.13 27.03 -3.19
CA LEU A 235 8.99 27.14 -4.38
C LEU A 235 8.23 27.76 -5.56
N SER A 236 6.97 27.38 -5.78
CA SER A 236 6.14 27.98 -6.82
C SER A 236 5.93 29.49 -6.63
N VAL A 237 5.80 29.96 -5.38
CA VAL A 237 5.69 31.40 -5.07
C VAL A 237 7.02 32.10 -5.30
N GLY A 238 8.09 31.59 -4.68
CA GLY A 238 9.42 32.20 -4.76
C GLY A 238 9.90 32.31 -6.20
N ALA A 239 9.75 31.25 -7.00
CA ALA A 239 10.16 31.25 -8.39
C ALA A 239 9.32 32.20 -9.25
N LYS A 240 8.00 32.31 -9.03
CA LYS A 240 7.17 33.31 -9.74
C LYS A 240 7.58 34.73 -9.41
N TYR A 241 7.95 34.99 -8.15
CA TYR A 241 8.42 36.31 -7.73
C TYR A 241 9.77 36.64 -8.37
N ALA A 242 10.74 35.72 -8.28
CA ALA A 242 12.08 35.89 -8.85
C ALA A 242 12.07 36.06 -10.37
N LEU A 243 11.17 35.38 -11.08
CA LEU A 243 11.05 35.45 -12.54
C LEU A 243 10.14 36.58 -13.03
N GLY A 244 9.60 37.42 -12.14
CA GLY A 244 8.67 38.50 -12.51
C GLY A 244 7.33 38.02 -13.10
N LEU A 245 7.00 36.73 -12.94
CA LEU A 245 5.85 36.08 -13.59
C LEU A 245 4.49 36.56 -13.04
N TYR A 246 4.48 37.34 -11.97
CA TYR A 246 3.25 37.91 -11.41
C TYR A 246 2.59 38.94 -12.34
N GLY A 247 3.37 39.66 -13.16
CA GLY A 247 2.87 40.56 -14.20
C GLY A 247 2.40 39.86 -15.48
N SER A 248 2.65 38.56 -15.61
CA SER A 248 2.36 37.78 -16.83
C SER A 248 0.89 37.38 -16.98
N PRO A 249 0.43 37.03 -18.20
CA PRO A 249 -0.94 36.54 -18.41
C PRO A 249 -1.24 35.29 -17.58
N MET A 250 -2.52 35.10 -17.24
CA MET A 250 -3.01 34.00 -16.38
C MET A 250 -2.53 32.62 -16.87
N ASN A 251 -2.52 32.40 -18.19
CA ASN A 251 -2.14 31.12 -18.80
C ASN A 251 -0.69 30.74 -18.51
N LEU A 252 0.24 31.71 -18.57
CA LEU A 252 1.65 31.48 -18.28
C LEU A 252 1.86 31.14 -16.80
N ARG A 253 1.18 31.85 -15.90
CA ARG A 253 1.18 31.58 -14.46
C ARG A 253 0.62 30.19 -14.14
N ALA A 254 -0.45 29.79 -14.82
CA ALA A 254 -1.05 28.47 -14.67
C ALA A 254 -0.12 27.36 -15.19
N ALA A 255 0.44 27.53 -16.39
CA ALA A 255 1.39 26.58 -16.98
C ALA A 255 2.63 26.37 -16.10
N PHE A 256 3.21 27.46 -15.58
CA PHE A 256 4.34 27.37 -14.65
C PHE A 256 3.96 26.68 -13.34
N SER A 257 2.77 26.98 -12.79
CA SER A 257 2.28 26.31 -11.57
C SER A 257 2.11 24.81 -11.78
N LEU A 258 1.58 24.41 -12.94
CA LEU A 258 1.41 23.01 -13.30
C LEU A 258 2.77 22.32 -13.44
N LEU A 259 3.74 22.94 -14.11
CA LEU A 259 5.09 22.41 -14.25
C LEU A 259 5.75 22.18 -12.88
N VAL A 260 5.69 23.18 -11.99
CA VAL A 260 6.23 23.06 -10.63
C VAL A 260 5.48 21.99 -9.82
N ALA A 261 4.16 21.86 -9.98
CA ALA A 261 3.37 20.83 -9.33
C ALA A 261 3.76 19.41 -9.79
N VAL A 262 3.95 19.22 -11.10
CA VAL A 262 4.43 17.94 -11.67
C VAL A 262 5.83 17.62 -11.15
N ALA A 263 6.76 18.58 -11.17
CA ALA A 263 8.11 18.41 -10.65
C ALA A 263 8.10 18.05 -9.16
N GLY A 264 7.30 18.74 -8.35
CA GLY A 264 7.11 18.47 -6.92
C GLY A 264 6.54 17.07 -6.66
N PHE A 265 5.58 16.63 -7.47
CA PHE A 265 5.03 15.26 -7.37
C PHE A 265 6.07 14.19 -7.73
N VAL A 266 6.86 14.39 -8.79
CA VAL A 266 7.95 13.48 -9.16
C VAL A 266 8.98 13.40 -8.04
N ALA A 267 9.39 14.54 -7.49
CA ALA A 267 10.34 14.60 -6.37
C ALA A 267 9.78 13.87 -5.14
N TYR A 268 8.50 14.08 -4.80
CA TYR A 268 7.82 13.33 -3.73
C TYR A 268 7.83 11.82 -3.98
N ALA A 269 7.50 11.38 -5.20
CA ALA A 269 7.45 9.96 -5.53
C ALA A 269 8.82 9.28 -5.35
N LEU A 270 9.88 9.88 -5.91
CA LEU A 270 11.25 9.39 -5.80
C LEU A 270 11.74 9.37 -4.35
N SER A 271 11.50 10.45 -3.60
CA SER A 271 11.91 10.53 -2.20
C SER A 271 11.13 9.57 -1.30
N LYS A 272 9.84 9.32 -1.60
CA LYS A 272 9.05 8.33 -0.87
C LYS A 272 9.58 6.91 -1.10
N ASP A 273 9.98 6.59 -2.33
CA ASP A 273 10.53 5.27 -2.66
C ASP A 273 11.91 5.07 -2.05
N SER A 274 12.79 6.06 -2.21
CA SER A 274 14.12 6.06 -1.58
C SER A 274 14.02 5.91 -0.07
N LEU A 275 13.17 6.71 0.59
CA LEU A 275 12.94 6.60 2.03
C LEU A 275 12.43 5.20 2.41
N THR A 276 11.50 4.64 1.64
CA THR A 276 10.97 3.29 1.92
C THR A 276 12.06 2.23 1.82
N HIS A 277 12.91 2.28 0.80
CA HIS A 277 14.02 1.34 0.63
C HIS A 277 15.04 1.46 1.77
N THR A 278 15.42 2.70 2.12
CA THR A 278 16.35 2.95 3.22
C THR A 278 15.79 2.48 4.55
N LEU A 279 14.51 2.74 4.83
CA LEU A 279 13.85 2.30 6.05
C LEU A 279 13.75 0.77 6.14
N GLU A 280 13.38 0.10 5.06
CA GLU A 280 13.31 -1.37 5.04
C GLU A 280 14.68 -2.02 5.27
N ALA A 281 15.72 -1.52 4.60
CA ALA A 281 17.09 -1.97 4.82
C ALA A 281 17.56 -1.69 6.25
N TRP A 282 17.25 -0.51 6.78
CA TRP A 282 17.61 -0.13 8.15
C TRP A 282 16.91 -1.02 9.18
N LEU A 283 15.61 -1.30 9.02
CA LEU A 283 14.85 -2.18 9.90
C LEU A 283 15.42 -3.60 9.91
N ASP A 284 15.73 -4.16 8.74
CA ASP A 284 16.31 -5.50 8.65
C ASP A 284 17.67 -5.57 9.34
N ARG A 285 18.55 -4.60 9.06
CA ARG A 285 19.89 -4.54 9.65
C ARG A 285 19.81 -4.37 11.16
N ARG A 286 18.92 -3.49 11.65
CA ARG A 286 18.76 -3.25 13.09
C ARG A 286 18.21 -4.48 13.80
N THR A 287 17.24 -5.16 13.21
CA THR A 287 16.68 -6.41 13.74
C THR A 287 17.72 -7.53 13.76
N ALA A 288 18.47 -7.70 12.65
CA ALA A 288 19.53 -8.70 12.59
C ALA A 288 20.70 -8.41 13.54
N SER A 289 20.92 -7.15 13.92
CA SER A 289 21.97 -6.77 14.87
C SER A 289 21.66 -7.13 16.33
N ILE A 290 20.45 -7.59 16.65
CA ILE A 290 20.10 -8.07 18.00
C ILE A 290 21.01 -9.24 18.39
N SER A 291 21.18 -10.22 17.49
CA SER A 291 22.10 -11.34 17.70
C SER A 291 22.39 -12.09 16.39
N ALA A 292 23.39 -12.97 16.41
CA ALA A 292 23.67 -13.86 15.28
C ALA A 292 22.50 -14.82 14.97
N THR A 293 21.67 -15.18 15.95
CA THR A 293 20.47 -16.03 15.72
C THR A 293 19.37 -15.24 14.99
N TYR A 294 19.18 -13.96 15.30
CA TYR A 294 18.29 -13.08 14.55
C TYR A 294 18.76 -12.87 13.11
N ALA A 295 20.07 -12.69 12.89
CA ALA A 295 20.62 -12.57 11.55
C ALA A 295 20.38 -13.83 10.71
N ARG A 296 20.63 -15.02 11.29
CA ARG A 296 20.33 -16.32 10.66
C ARG A 296 18.83 -16.49 10.39
N GLY A 297 17.99 -16.20 11.37
CA GLY A 297 16.54 -16.26 11.25
C GLY A 297 16.01 -15.34 10.15
N GLY A 298 16.59 -14.16 9.98
CA GLY A 298 16.23 -13.24 8.91
C GLY A 298 16.60 -13.73 7.51
N VAL A 299 17.73 -14.43 7.36
CA VAL A 299 18.09 -15.10 6.10
C VAL A 299 17.04 -16.15 5.74
N GLU A 300 16.74 -17.06 6.68
CA GLU A 300 15.72 -18.10 6.47
C GLU A 300 14.35 -17.48 6.18
N PHE A 301 13.94 -16.46 6.93
CA PHE A 301 12.67 -15.77 6.71
C PHE A 301 12.54 -15.29 5.26
N TYR A 302 13.53 -14.58 4.72
CA TYR A 302 13.45 -14.12 3.34
C TYR A 302 13.58 -15.24 2.31
N GLU A 303 14.37 -16.28 2.56
CA GLU A 303 14.39 -17.48 1.70
C GLU A 303 13.02 -18.15 1.61
N LYS A 304 12.33 -18.25 2.75
CA LYS A 304 10.98 -18.81 2.85
C LYS A 304 9.94 -17.91 2.19
N VAL A 305 10.04 -16.59 2.33
CA VAL A 305 9.20 -15.63 1.59
C VAL A 305 9.38 -15.79 0.07
N LEU A 306 10.63 -15.83 -0.41
CA LEU A 306 10.94 -16.00 -1.83
C LEU A 306 10.43 -17.36 -2.36
N SER A 307 10.64 -18.44 -1.62
CA SER A 307 10.14 -19.78 -1.96
C SER A 307 8.61 -19.84 -1.98
N GLY A 308 7.96 -19.19 -1.01
CA GLY A 308 6.51 -19.06 -0.95
C GLY A 308 5.96 -18.30 -2.15
N ASN A 309 6.60 -17.18 -2.53
CA ASN A 309 6.22 -16.40 -3.71
C ASN A 309 6.39 -17.21 -5.01
N LEU A 310 7.42 -18.05 -5.12
CA LEU A 310 7.59 -18.95 -6.27
C LEU A 310 6.51 -20.03 -6.30
N ALA A 311 6.16 -20.62 -5.15
CA ALA A 311 5.05 -21.56 -5.07
C ALA A 311 3.72 -20.91 -5.47
N LEU A 312 3.46 -19.68 -5.01
CA LEU A 312 2.30 -18.89 -5.40
C LEU A 312 2.30 -18.52 -6.88
N ARG A 313 3.47 -18.22 -7.47
CA ARG A 313 3.63 -18.01 -8.91
C ARG A 313 3.12 -19.21 -9.68
N SER A 314 3.52 -20.42 -9.29
CA SER A 314 3.08 -21.67 -9.92
C SER A 314 1.61 -21.97 -9.67
N LEU A 315 1.12 -21.83 -8.43
CA LEU A 315 -0.25 -22.16 -8.05
C LEU A 315 -1.28 -21.29 -8.77
N LEU A 316 -0.98 -20.00 -8.97
CA LEU A 316 -1.90 -19.02 -9.57
C LEU A 316 -1.79 -18.96 -11.11
N GLY A 317 -0.90 -19.74 -11.73
CA GLY A 317 -0.64 -19.72 -13.16
C GLY A 317 -0.33 -18.31 -13.68
N LYS A 318 -0.94 -17.89 -14.80
CA LYS A 318 -0.73 -16.55 -15.42
C LYS A 318 -0.85 -15.39 -14.43
N ARG A 319 -1.82 -15.46 -13.51
CA ARG A 319 -2.00 -14.43 -12.49
C ARG A 319 -0.83 -14.38 -11.50
N GLY A 320 -0.26 -15.52 -11.16
CA GLY A 320 0.96 -15.61 -10.36
C GLY A 320 2.15 -15.01 -11.09
N GLU A 321 2.23 -15.21 -12.41
CA GLU A 321 3.31 -14.69 -13.23
C GLU A 321 3.34 -13.17 -13.35
N GLU A 322 2.18 -12.53 -13.23
CA GLU A 322 2.02 -11.07 -13.14
C GLU A 322 2.39 -10.50 -11.76
N LEU A 323 2.35 -11.33 -10.71
CA LEU A 323 2.54 -10.90 -9.32
C LEU A 323 3.97 -11.12 -8.82
N TYR A 324 4.64 -12.17 -9.27
CA TYR A 324 5.95 -12.58 -8.73
C TYR A 324 6.95 -12.84 -9.85
N THR A 325 8.20 -12.41 -9.71
CA THR A 325 9.28 -12.68 -10.66
C THR A 325 9.70 -14.16 -10.57
N PRO A 326 10.45 -14.68 -11.58
CA PRO A 326 11.09 -15.99 -11.48
C PRO A 326 12.10 -16.14 -10.32
N SER A 327 12.51 -15.02 -9.71
CA SER A 327 13.34 -15.01 -8.49
C SER A 327 12.53 -14.97 -7.19
N GLY A 328 11.19 -14.88 -7.26
CA GLY A 328 10.31 -14.79 -6.09
C GLY A 328 10.12 -13.37 -5.54
N ASN A 329 10.64 -12.34 -6.22
CA ASN A 329 10.36 -10.94 -5.87
C ASN A 329 8.98 -10.53 -6.34
N ILE A 330 8.39 -9.51 -5.71
CA ILE A 330 7.09 -8.98 -6.15
C ILE A 330 7.29 -8.11 -7.40
N ILE A 331 6.50 -8.37 -8.44
CA ILE A 331 6.49 -7.53 -9.65
C ILE A 331 5.74 -6.24 -9.34
N PRO A 332 6.34 -5.07 -9.61
CA PRO A 332 5.64 -3.79 -9.48
C PRO A 332 4.41 -3.75 -10.38
N ARG A 333 3.23 -3.51 -9.79
CA ARG A 333 1.98 -3.36 -10.54
C ARG A 333 1.94 -2.12 -11.45
N HIS A 334 2.81 -1.14 -11.19
CA HIS A 334 2.92 0.10 -11.95
C HIS A 334 4.29 0.14 -12.64
N TRP A 335 4.29 0.47 -13.93
CA TRP A 335 5.41 0.35 -14.87
C TRP A 335 6.73 1.01 -14.43
N PHE A 336 6.70 1.92 -13.45
CA PHE A 336 7.87 2.74 -13.07
C PHE A 336 8.18 2.79 -11.57
N ARG A 337 7.51 2.00 -10.71
CA ARG A 337 7.61 2.21 -9.25
C ARG A 337 7.81 0.94 -8.43
N ILE A 338 9.06 0.63 -8.10
CA ILE A 338 9.42 -0.41 -7.12
C ILE A 338 9.22 0.17 -5.71
N LYS A 339 8.03 -0.07 -5.14
CA LYS A 339 7.66 0.50 -3.82
C LYS A 339 8.46 -0.09 -2.65
N HIS A 340 8.96 -1.31 -2.79
CA HIS A 340 9.61 -2.06 -1.71
C HIS A 340 10.96 -2.60 -2.18
N LEU A 341 11.94 -2.64 -1.29
CA LEU A 341 13.25 -3.21 -1.56
C LEU A 341 13.08 -4.70 -1.90
N PRO A 342 13.65 -5.20 -3.02
CA PRO A 342 13.50 -6.60 -3.42
C PRO A 342 13.94 -7.56 -2.30
N TYR A 343 13.13 -8.59 -2.05
CA TYR A 343 13.40 -9.58 -1.00
C TYR A 343 14.74 -10.30 -1.21
N THR A 344 15.19 -10.48 -2.45
CA THR A 344 16.53 -11.01 -2.74
C THR A 344 17.63 -10.13 -2.16
N THR A 345 17.54 -8.81 -2.36
CA THR A 345 18.52 -7.85 -1.82
C THR A 345 18.50 -7.84 -0.29
N ARG A 346 17.31 -7.96 0.31
CA ARG A 346 17.13 -8.02 1.76
C ARG A 346 17.77 -9.27 2.36
N ARG A 347 17.49 -10.45 1.77
CA ARG A 347 18.15 -11.72 2.13
C ARG A 347 19.67 -11.62 2.04
N ASP A 348 20.19 -11.12 0.92
CA ASP A 348 21.63 -11.10 0.67
C ASP A 348 22.35 -10.16 1.64
N SER A 349 21.75 -9.01 1.98
CA SER A 349 22.28 -8.12 3.02
C SER A 349 22.34 -8.80 4.39
N LEU A 350 21.31 -9.57 4.76
CA LEU A 350 21.31 -10.29 6.04
C LEU A 350 22.29 -11.45 6.06
N LEU A 351 22.45 -12.15 4.94
CA LEU A 351 23.42 -13.22 4.78
C LEU A 351 24.84 -12.71 4.93
N GLN A 352 25.15 -11.54 4.35
CA GLN A 352 26.44 -10.89 4.53
C GLN A 352 26.66 -10.51 6.00
N MET A 353 25.68 -9.89 6.66
CA MET A 353 25.79 -9.54 8.09
C MET A 353 26.00 -10.76 8.97
N TRP A 354 25.24 -11.84 8.74
CA TRP A 354 25.37 -13.08 9.50
C TRP A 354 26.77 -13.69 9.36
N ARG A 355 27.33 -13.72 8.14
CA ARG A 355 28.70 -14.19 7.90
C ARG A 355 29.74 -13.37 8.67
N VAL A 356 29.60 -12.05 8.69
CA VAL A 356 30.52 -11.14 9.42
C VAL A 356 30.44 -11.36 10.94
N MET A 357 29.24 -11.60 11.48
CA MET A 357 29.08 -11.92 12.90
C MET A 357 29.75 -13.25 13.26
N LEU A 358 29.62 -14.27 12.40
CA LEU A 358 30.27 -15.56 12.61
C LEU A 358 31.80 -15.48 12.57
N SER A 359 32.38 -14.62 11.73
CA SER A 359 33.83 -14.43 11.69
C SER A 359 34.34 -13.66 12.91
N SER A 360 33.57 -12.68 13.41
CA SER A 360 33.97 -11.84 14.55
C SER A 360 33.86 -12.58 15.89
N GLY A 361 33.00 -13.59 16.01
CA GLY A 361 32.89 -14.43 17.21
C GLY A 361 33.94 -15.55 17.29
N ARG A 362 34.83 -15.69 16.31
CA ARG A 362 35.92 -16.69 16.29
C ARG A 362 37.30 -16.09 16.59
N SER A 363 37.41 -14.76 16.66
CA SER A 363 38.60 -14.02 17.13
C SER A 363 38.42 -13.68 18.60
#